data_AF-A0A924IGP4-F1
#
_entry.id   AF-A0A924IGP4-F1
#
_cell.length_a   1.000
_cell.length_b   1.000
_cell.length_c   1.000
_cell.angle_alpha   90.00
_cell.angle_beta   90.00
_cell.angle_gamma   90.00
#
_symmetry.space_group_name_H-M   'P 1'
#
loop_
_entity.id
_entity.type
_entity.pdbx_description
1 polymer ?
#
loop_
_entity_poly.entity_id
_entity_poly.type
_entity_poly.pdbx_seq_one_letter_code
_entity_poly.pdbx_strand_id
1 'polypeptide(L)' 'MEVSTTNEVHRLQKLPQGVHIMIGEKDVMVSSAAVEHLYNQIELENKTIRIMPDLGHRLLVNKYSI' A
#
# COMPACT_ATOMS: atom_id res chain seq x y z
N MET A 1 -12.23 -10.67 19.28
CA MET A 1 -12.83 -10.61 17.94
C MET A 1 -11.66 -10.52 16.97
N GLU A 2 -11.25 -11.65 16.38
CA GLU A 2 -10.11 -11.70 15.46
C GLU A 2 -10.56 -11.17 14.09
N VAL A 3 -10.09 -10.00 13.70
CA VAL A 3 -10.21 -9.54 12.32
C VAL A 3 -9.24 -10.38 11.50
N SER A 4 -9.77 -11.41 10.83
CA SER A 4 -9.00 -12.24 9.92
C SER A 4 -8.46 -11.37 8.79
N THR A 5 -7.14 -11.18 8.78
CA THR A 5 -6.32 -10.49 7.76
C THR A 5 -6.63 -10.97 6.33
N THR A 6 -7.19 -12.16 6.18
CA THR A 6 -7.66 -12.76 4.93
C THR A 6 -8.74 -11.95 4.21
N ASN A 7 -9.63 -11.25 4.92
CA ASN A 7 -10.78 -10.56 4.31
C ASN A 7 -10.40 -9.28 3.54
N GLU A 8 -9.34 -8.60 3.96
CA GLU A 8 -8.92 -7.32 3.34
C GLU A 8 -8.14 -7.56 2.05
N VAL A 9 -7.25 -8.57 2.02
CA VAL A 9 -6.53 -8.99 0.83
C VAL A 9 -7.49 -9.49 -0.27
N HIS A 10 -8.50 -10.26 0.12
CA HIS A 10 -9.51 -10.79 -0.81
C HIS A 10 -10.33 -9.70 -1.52
N ARG A 11 -10.45 -8.50 -0.92
CA ARG A 11 -11.13 -7.37 -1.55
C ARG A 11 -10.24 -6.67 -2.58
N LEU A 12 -8.94 -6.58 -2.31
CA LEU A 12 -7.97 -5.98 -3.23
C LEU A 12 -7.79 -6.82 -4.50
N GLN A 13 -7.84 -8.15 -4.38
CA GLN A 13 -7.75 -9.08 -5.52
C GLN A 13 -8.94 -8.98 -6.50
N LYS A 14 -10.06 -8.38 -6.10
CA LYS A 14 -11.26 -8.23 -6.95
C LYS A 14 -11.31 -6.91 -7.72
N LEU A 15 -10.28 -6.06 -7.58
CA LEU A 15 -10.25 -4.77 -8.26
C LEU A 15 -10.04 -4.99 -9.78
N PRO A 16 -10.99 -4.56 -10.63
CA PRO A 16 -10.89 -4.74 -12.09
C PRO A 16 -9.79 -3.87 -12.72
N GLN A 17 -9.34 -2.88 -11.97
CA GLN A 17 -8.31 -1.92 -12.29
C GLN A 17 -7.13 -2.21 -11.36
N GLY A 18 -5.92 -2.33 -11.93
CA GLY A 18 -4.71 -2.72 -11.22
C GLY A 18 -4.42 -1.86 -9.97
N VAL A 19 -3.51 -2.34 -9.13
CA VAL A 19 -3.20 -1.69 -7.84
C VAL A 19 -1.89 -0.91 -7.93
N HIS A 20 -1.93 0.38 -7.58
CA HIS A 20 -0.74 1.20 -7.39
C HIS A 20 -0.62 1.60 -5.92
N ILE A 21 0.45 1.16 -5.25
CA ILE A 21 0.70 1.44 -3.83
C ILE A 21 1.83 2.47 -3.72
N MET A 22 1.59 3.54 -2.97
CA MET A 22 2.61 4.54 -2.62
C MET A 22 2.81 4.58 -1.11
N ILE A 23 4.06 4.50 -0.65
CA ILE A 23 4.43 4.60 0.77
C ILE A 23 5.62 5.53 0.95
N GLY A 24 5.62 6.31 2.03
CA GLY A 24 6.76 7.12 2.43
C GLY A 24 7.85 6.27 3.06
N GLU A 25 9.11 6.47 2.66
CA GLU A 25 10.27 5.80 3.25
C GLU A 25 10.39 6.06 4.76
N LYS A 26 9.99 7.26 5.21
CA LYS A 26 10.02 7.70 6.61
C LYS A 26 8.64 7.62 7.27
N ASP A 27 7.73 6.80 6.73
CA ASP A 27 6.44 6.55 7.38
C ASP A 27 6.64 5.73 8.66
N VAL A 28 6.45 6.38 9.81
CA VAL A 28 6.55 5.75 11.14
C VAL A 28 5.23 5.14 11.61
N MET A 29 4.12 5.43 10.92
CA MET A 29 2.78 4.93 11.24
C MET A 29 2.51 3.60 10.55
N VAL A 30 3.02 3.44 9.33
CA VAL A 30 2.87 2.22 8.53
C VAL A 30 4.26 1.79 8.05
N SER A 31 4.69 0.58 8.43
CA SER A 31 6.00 0.09 8.02
C SER A 31 6.02 -0.30 6.54
N SER A 32 7.13 -0.01 5.87
CA SER A 32 7.39 -0.47 4.50
C SER A 32 7.26 -1.99 4.37
N ALA A 33 7.77 -2.74 5.36
CA ALA A 33 7.66 -4.19 5.40
C ALA A 33 6.20 -4.70 5.41
N ALA A 34 5.28 -4.02 6.12
CA ALA A 34 3.88 -4.39 6.12
C ALA A 34 3.23 -4.15 4.75
N VAL A 35 3.64 -3.09 4.05
CA VAL A 35 3.16 -2.77 2.71
C VAL A 35 3.72 -3.72 1.65
N GLU A 36 5.00 -4.09 1.76
CA GLU A 36 5.61 -5.13 0.91
C GLU A 36 4.92 -6.48 1.11
N HIS A 37 4.62 -6.83 2.36
CA HIS A 37 3.87 -8.05 2.66
C HIS A 37 2.48 -8.02 2.00
N LEU A 38 1.74 -6.92 2.10
CA LEU A 38 0.47 -6.74 1.41
C LEU A 38 0.62 -6.83 -0.11
N TYR A 39 1.62 -6.16 -0.68
CA TYR A 39 1.92 -6.20 -2.11
C TYR A 39 2.16 -7.63 -2.62
N ASN A 40 2.89 -8.45 -1.85
CA ASN A 40 3.15 -9.84 -2.20
C ASN A 40 1.91 -10.73 -2.15
N GLN A 41 0.93 -10.41 -1.29
CA GLN A 41 -0.33 -11.15 -1.19
C GLN A 41 -1.36 -10.81 -2.27
N ILE A 42 -1.19 -9.70 -2.99
CA ILE A 42 -2.08 -9.31 -4.09
C ILE A 42 -1.75 -10.15 -5.34
N GLU A 43 -2.67 -10.98 -5.80
CA GLU A 43 -2.53 -11.86 -6.99
C GLU A 43 -2.94 -11.17 -8.30
N LEU A 44 -2.77 -9.84 -8.38
CA LEU A 44 -3.03 -9.08 -9.59
C LEU A 44 -1.77 -9.01 -10.46
N GLU A 45 -1.90 -9.26 -11.76
CA GLU A 45 -0.80 -9.08 -12.72
C GLU A 45 -0.41 -7.60 -12.84
N ASN A 46 -1.41 -6.70 -12.81
CA ASN A 46 -1.20 -5.27 -12.86
C ASN A 46 -1.13 -4.69 -11.44
N LYS A 47 0.02 -4.87 -10.78
CA LYS A 47 0.31 -4.24 -9.49
C LYS A 47 1.67 -3.56 -9.50
N THR A 48 1.77 -2.42 -8.83
CA THR A 48 3.03 -1.65 -8.68
C THR A 48 3.13 -1.06 -7.28
N ILE A 49 4.35 -0.96 -6.77
CA ILE A 49 4.66 -0.32 -5.50
C ILE A 49 5.73 0.74 -5.72
N ARG A 50 5.57 1.91 -5.11
CA ARG A 50 6.54 3.02 -5.17
C ARG A 50 6.82 3.54 -3.77
N ILE A 51 8.08 3.45 -3.36
CA ILE A 51 8.57 4.04 -2.12
C ILE A 51 9.00 5.48 -2.42
N MET A 52 8.40 6.43 -1.71
CA MET A 52 8.72 7.86 -1.81
C MET A 52 9.86 8.19 -0.86
N PRO A 53 11.05 8.56 -1.36
CA PRO A 53 12.17 8.91 -0.50
C PRO A 53 11.83 10.16 0.32
N ASP A 54 12.36 10.23 1.54
CA ASP A 54 12.22 11.38 2.44
C ASP A 54 10.79 11.78 2.86
N LEU A 55 9.76 11.01 2.48
CA LEU A 55 8.37 11.28 2.88
C LEU A 55 7.93 10.39 4.04
N GLY A 56 7.13 10.95 4.95
CA GLY A 56 6.42 10.23 6.00
C GLY A 56 4.95 9.97 5.67
N HIS A 57 4.16 9.60 6.67
CA HIS A 57 2.75 9.19 6.53
C HIS A 57 1.84 10.17 5.76
N ARG A 58 2.10 11.47 5.89
CA ARG A 58 1.28 12.52 5.26
C ARG A 58 1.77 12.82 3.84
N LEU A 59 1.74 11.82 2.97
CA LEU A 59 2.17 11.92 1.57
C LEU A 59 1.44 13.03 0.80
N LEU A 60 0.13 13.20 1.04
CA LEU A 60 -0.74 14.13 0.30
C LEU A 60 -0.80 15.56 0.86
N VAL A 61 -0.15 15.83 2.00
CA VAL A 61 -0.10 17.19 2.59
C VAL A 61 1.14 17.95 2.10
N ASN A 62 2.14 17.25 1.56
CA ASN A 62 3.25 17.87 0.85
C ASN A 62 2.82 18.22 -0.59
N LYS A 63 3.36 19.32 -1.13
CA LYS A 63 2.96 20.06 -2.37
C LYS A 63 2.92 19.28 -3.71
N TYR A 64 2.83 17.95 -3.69
CA TYR A 64 2.70 17.08 -4.85
C TYR A 64 1.29 16.47 -5.03
N SER A 65 0.29 16.97 -4.29
CA SER A 65 -1.12 16.57 -4.53
C SER A 65 -1.56 16.98 -5.93
N ILE A 66 -1.84 15.97 -6.76
CA ILE A 66 -2.68 16.03 -7.96
C ILE A 66 -4.09 15.65 -7.52
#